data_AF-A0A7X6Z736-F1
#
_entry.id   AF-A0A7X6Z736-F1
#
_cell.length_a   1.000
_cell.length_b   1.000
_cell.length_c   1.000
_cell.angle_alpha   90.00
_cell.angle_beta   90.00
_cell.angle_gamma   90.00
#
_symmetry.space_group_name_H-M   'P 1'
#
loop_
_entity.id
_entity.type
_entity.pdbx_description
1 polymer ?
#
loop_
_entity_poly.entity_id
_entity_poly.type
_entity_poly.pdbx_seq_one_letter_code
_entity_poly.pdbx_strand_id
1 'polypeptide(L)' 'RWLGCERVLFGSDMPGASFLISYGQVEDAALPEADKARIYRDNARRIIPGV' A
#
# COMPACT_ATOMS: atom_id res chain seq x y z
N ARG A 1 -19.71 -1.01 -5.52
CA ARG A 1 -19.34 0.07 -4.58
C ARG A 1 -17.82 0.03 -4.42
N TRP A 2 -17.12 1.15 -4.54
CA TRP A 2 -15.66 1.24 -4.37
C TRP A 2 -15.26 1.12 -2.88
N LEU A 3 -14.06 0.59 -2.61
CA LEU A 3 -13.59 0.26 -1.25
C LEU A 3 -13.10 1.47 -0.43
N GLY A 4 -12.56 2.51 -1.08
CA GLY A 4 -11.90 3.64 -0.40
C GLY A 4 -10.42 3.37 -0.08
N CYS A 5 -9.58 4.39 -0.12
CA CYS A 5 -8.13 4.29 0.10
C CYS A 5 -7.79 3.80 1.52
N GLU A 6 -8.63 4.11 2.50
CA GLU A 6 -8.47 3.72 3.91
C GLU A 6 -8.52 2.19 4.14
N ARG A 7 -8.93 1.43 3.12
CA ARG A 7 -9.04 -0.04 3.17
C ARG A 7 -7.97 -0.76 2.35
N VAL A 8 -7.00 -0.03 1.79
CA VAL A 8 -5.94 -0.58 0.94
C VAL A 8 -4.61 -0.61 1.70
N LEU A 9 -3.85 -1.70 1.54
CA LEU A 9 -2.53 -1.89 2.12
C LEU A 9 -1.53 -2.23 1.02
N PHE A 10 -0.28 -1.80 1.19
CA PHE A 10 0.84 -2.30 0.40
C PHE A 10 1.22 -3.72 0.85
N GLY A 11 1.52 -4.58 -0.11
CA GLY A 11 2.11 -5.89 0.09
C GLY A 11 2.95 -6.29 -1.11
N SER A 12 4.16 -6.80 -0.85
CA SER A 12 5.10 -7.19 -1.93
C SER A 12 5.01 -8.66 -2.32
N ASP A 13 4.26 -9.47 -1.55
CA ASP A 13 4.22 -10.94 -1.68
C ASP A 13 5.62 -11.58 -1.75
N MET A 14 6.59 -11.04 -1.01
CA MET A 14 7.93 -11.63 -0.99
C MET A 14 7.93 -12.93 -0.17
N PRO A 15 8.67 -13.96 -0.63
CA PRO A 15 9.53 -13.99 -1.81
C PRO A 15 8.83 -14.44 -3.11
N GLY A 16 7.51 -14.66 -3.10
CA GLY A 16 6.72 -15.10 -4.26
C GLY A 16 6.67 -14.11 -5.43
N ALA A 17 6.86 -12.81 -5.15
CA ALA A 17 6.98 -11.75 -6.15
C ALA A 17 8.14 -10.79 -5.85
N SER A 18 8.53 -10.01 -6.87
CA SER A 18 9.56 -8.98 -6.75
C SER A 18 9.01 -7.73 -6.07
N PHE A 19 9.65 -7.32 -4.97
CA PHE A 19 9.33 -6.07 -4.28
C PHE A 19 9.30 -4.85 -5.20
N LEU A 20 10.27 -4.73 -6.12
CA LEU A 20 10.40 -3.56 -6.98
C LEU A 20 9.20 -3.42 -7.94
N ILE A 21 8.58 -4.53 -8.33
CA ILE A 21 7.38 -4.49 -9.18
C ILE A 21 6.21 -3.91 -8.38
N SER A 22 5.89 -4.47 -7.21
CA SER A 22 4.78 -3.99 -6.39
C SER A 22 4.99 -2.55 -5.93
N TYR A 23 6.23 -2.20 -5.57
CA TYR A 23 6.60 -0.84 -5.19
C TYR A 23 6.38 0.14 -6.36
N GLY A 24 6.92 -0.17 -7.54
CA GLY A 24 6.76 0.66 -8.74
C GLY A 24 5.30 0.86 -9.14
N GLN A 25 4.45 -0.15 -9.01
CA GLN A 25 3.01 -0.04 -9.29
C GLN A 25 2.30 1.03 -8.45
N VAL A 26 2.69 1.19 -7.18
CA VAL A 26 2.11 2.23 -6.31
C VAL A 26 2.72 3.60 -6.60
N GLU A 27 4.02 3.65 -6.90
CA GLU A 27 4.71 4.91 -7.26
C GLU A 27 4.19 5.51 -8.57
N ASP A 28 3.99 4.68 -9.59
CA ASP A 28 3.50 5.08 -10.91
C ASP A 28 1.97 5.30 -10.95
N ALA A 29 1.25 4.93 -9.89
CA ALA A 29 -0.17 5.17 -9.81
C ALA A 29 -0.48 6.67 -9.74
N ALA A 30 -1.50 7.11 -10.48
CA ALA A 30 -2.03 8.48 -10.45
C ALA A 30 -2.79 8.76 -9.14
N LEU A 31 -2.09 8.70 -8.01
CA LEU A 31 -2.58 8.92 -6.66
C LEU A 31 -1.87 10.11 -6.03
N PRO A 32 -2.57 10.92 -5.20
CA PRO A 32 -1.91 11.89 -4.35
C PRO A 32 -0.90 11.21 -3.40
N GLU A 33 0.19 11.88 -3.09
CA GLU A 33 1.21 11.38 -2.16
C GLU A 33 0.66 11.02 -0.78
N ALA A 34 -0.39 11.73 -0.34
CA ALA A 34 -1.09 11.41 0.90
C ALA A 34 -1.78 10.03 0.86
N ASP A 35 -2.30 9.61 -0.29
CA ASP A 35 -2.93 8.30 -0.45
C ASP A 35 -1.90 7.18 -0.58
N LYS A 36 -0.76 7.44 -1.25
CA LYS A 36 0.38 6.49 -1.24
C LYS A 36 0.89 6.26 0.18
N ALA A 37 1.04 7.30 0.99
CA ALA A 37 1.46 7.18 2.40
C ALA A 37 0.47 6.33 3.24
N ARG A 38 -0.84 6.45 2.98
CA ARG A 38 -1.85 5.59 3.60
C ARG A 38 -1.67 4.13 3.22
N ILE A 39 -1.49 3.86 1.92
CA ILE A 39 -1.29 2.51 1.38
C ILE A 39 -0.02 1.87 1.95
N TYR A 40 1.11 2.59 1.96
CA TYR A 40 2.39 2.05 2.42
C TYR A 40 2.46 1.82 3.92
N ARG A 41 1.78 2.63 4.73
CA ARG A 41 2.08 2.68 6.17
C ARG A 41 0.89 2.98 7.06
N ASP A 42 0.18 4.09 6.83
CA ASP A 42 -0.73 4.60 7.86
C ASP A 42 -1.95 3.69 8.06
N ASN A 43 -2.41 3.03 7.01
CA ASN A 43 -3.47 2.03 7.13
C ASN A 43 -2.99 0.78 7.88
N ALA A 44 -1.77 0.32 7.63
CA ALA A 44 -1.20 -0.85 8.30
C ALA A 44 -1.05 -0.60 9.81
N ARG A 45 -0.44 0.53 10.20
CA ARG A 45 -0.28 0.95 11.61
C ARG A 45 -1.59 1.00 12.39
N ARG A 46 -2.68 1.37 11.70
CA ARG A 46 -4.01 1.48 12.31
C ARG A 46 -4.64 0.11 12.60
N ILE A 47 -4.32 -0.94 11.82
CA ILE A 47 -5.06 -2.21 11.86
C ILE A 47 -4.21 -3.43 12.24
N ILE A 48 -2.88 -3.36 12.09
CA ILE A 48 -1.95 -4.44 12.43
C ILE A 48 -1.16 -4.02 13.67
N PRO A 49 -1.42 -4.60 14.85
CA PRO A 49 -0.66 -4.29 16.06
C PRO A 49 0.84 -4.56 15.86
N GLY A 50 1.68 -3.57 16.18
CA GLY A 50 3.14 -3.71 16.15
C GLY A 50 3.82 -3.45 14.80
N VAL A 51 3.07 -2.97 13.79
CA VAL A 51 3.59 -2.45 12.50
C VAL A 51 3.57 -0.92 12.51
#